data_AF-A0A6P4JMP2-F1
#
_entry.id   AF-A0A6P4JMP2-F1
#
_cell.length_a   1.000
_cell.length_b   1.000
_cell.length_c   1.000
_cell.angle_alpha   90.00
_cell.angle_beta   90.00
_cell.angle_gamma   90.00
#
_symmetry.space_group_name_H-M   'P 1'
#
loop_
_entity.id
_entity.type
_entity.pdbx_description
1 polymer ?
#
loop_
_entity_poly.entity_id
_entity_poly.type
_entity_poly.pdbx_seq_one_letter_code
_entity_poly.pdbx_strand_id
1 'polypeptide(L)' 'MGFATLWYSHPRKYGQGSRCCRACSNRHGLIRKYGLNICRQCFREYANDIGFKKLD' A
#
# COMPACT_ATOMS: atom_id res chain seq x y z
N MET A 1 -16.91 -15.42 25.85
CA MET A 1 -16.21 -15.89 24.64
C MET A 1 -16.52 -15.06 23.36
N GLY A 2 -17.09 -13.84 23.44
CA GLY A 2 -17.48 -13.08 22.23
C GLY A 2 -16.37 -12.27 21.54
N PHE A 3 -15.26 -11.96 22.24
CA PHE A 3 -14.15 -11.18 21.68
C PHE A 3 -13.50 -11.87 20.47
N ALA A 4 -13.32 -13.19 20.54
CA ALA A 4 -12.66 -13.97 19.50
C ALA A 4 -13.43 -13.96 18.17
N THR A 5 -14.76 -13.85 18.20
CA THR A 5 -15.61 -13.85 17.00
C THR A 5 -15.88 -12.45 16.44
N LEU A 6 -15.74 -11.39 17.25
CA LEU A 6 -15.97 -10.00 16.82
C LEU A 6 -14.71 -9.28 16.31
N TRP A 7 -13.53 -9.66 16.80
CA TRP A 7 -12.28 -8.99 16.40
C TRP A 7 -12.02 -9.14 14.90
N TYR A 8 -11.82 -8.02 14.21
CA TYR A 8 -11.53 -7.98 12.77
C TYR A 8 -12.60 -8.65 11.87
N SER A 9 -13.84 -8.78 12.35
CA SER A 9 -14.94 -9.49 11.66
C SER A 9 -15.28 -8.95 10.26
N HIS A 10 -15.08 -7.66 10.01
CA HIS A 10 -15.37 -7.05 8.71
C HIS A 10 -14.38 -7.54 7.63
N PRO A 11 -14.85 -8.14 6.51
CA PRO A 11 -13.98 -8.55 5.41
C PRO A 11 -13.24 -7.35 4.80
N ARG A 12 -11.92 -7.47 4.59
CA ARG A 12 -11.08 -6.43 3.96
C ARG A 12 -10.41 -6.95 2.70
N LYS A 13 -11.20 -7.62 1.84
CA LYS A 13 -10.70 -8.18 0.56
C LYS A 13 -10.51 -7.11 -0.52
N TYR A 14 -11.21 -5.98 -0.43
CA TYR A 14 -11.22 -4.92 -1.45
C TYR A 14 -11.29 -3.50 -0.84
N GLY A 15 -11.25 -2.47 -1.71
CA GLY A 15 -11.27 -1.07 -1.31
C GLY A 15 -9.92 -0.55 -0.78
N GLN A 16 -9.92 0.68 -0.27
CA GLN A 16 -8.70 1.33 0.25
C GLN A 16 -8.19 0.66 1.54
N GLY A 17 -9.08 0.24 2.43
CA GLY A 17 -8.73 -0.42 3.69
C GLY A 17 -8.11 -1.82 3.56
N SER A 18 -8.23 -2.45 2.38
CA SER A 18 -7.62 -3.75 2.09
C SER A 18 -6.14 -3.70 1.75
N ARG A 19 -5.61 -2.50 1.47
CA ARG A 19 -4.26 -2.33 0.91
C ARG A 19 -3.50 -1.28 1.69
N CYS A 20 -2.20 -1.47 1.78
CA CYS A 20 -1.28 -0.53 2.39
C CYS A 20 0.02 -0.52 1.60
N CYS A 21 0.77 0.57 1.74
CA CYS A 21 2.12 0.68 1.22
C CYS A 21 3.01 -0.38 1.85
N ARG A 22 3.79 -1.11 1.04
CA ARG A 22 4.76 -2.10 1.54
C ARG A 22 5.89 -1.51 2.39
N ALA A 23 6.18 -0.21 2.27
CA ALA A 23 7.27 0.45 2.98
C ALA A 23 6.82 1.15 4.27
N CYS A 24 5.73 1.94 4.22
CA CYS A 24 5.30 2.77 5.35
C CYS A 24 3.94 2.40 5.93
N SER A 25 3.29 1.34 5.42
CA SER A 25 1.93 0.91 5.82
C SER A 25 0.81 1.96 5.63
N ASN A 26 1.10 3.12 5.02
CA ASN A 26 0.09 4.11 4.68
C ASN A 26 -0.88 3.55 3.63
N ARG A 27 -2.18 3.85 3.79
CA ARG A 27 -3.24 3.42 2.87
C ARG A 27 -3.51 4.46 1.78
N HIS A 28 -3.09 5.70 1.98
CA HIS A 28 -3.36 6.80 1.07
C HIS A 28 -2.30 6.93 -0.03
N GLY A 29 -2.73 7.38 -1.22
CA GLY A 29 -1.82 7.68 -2.33
C GLY A 29 -1.02 6.47 -2.82
N LEU A 30 -1.63 5.28 -2.79
CA LEU A 30 -0.98 4.02 -3.16
C LEU A 30 -0.86 3.90 -4.69
N ILE A 31 0.37 3.76 -5.17
CA ILE A 31 0.70 3.42 -6.56
C ILE A 31 0.66 1.90 -6.71
N ARG A 32 -0.28 1.43 -7.53
CA ARG A 32 -0.57 0.00 -7.74
C ARG A 32 -0.09 -0.54 -9.09
N LYS A 33 0.38 0.35 -9.98
CA LYS A 33 0.84 -0.04 -11.31
C LYS A 33 2.07 -0.95 -11.20
N TYR A 34 2.15 -1.94 -12.08
CA TYR A 34 3.25 -2.91 -12.14
C TYR A 34 3.48 -3.72 -10.84
N GLY A 35 2.47 -3.82 -9.96
CA GLY A 35 2.59 -4.56 -8.70
C GLY A 35 3.43 -3.89 -7.62
N LEU A 36 3.80 -2.61 -7.79
CA LEU A 36 4.69 -1.90 -6.87
C LEU A 36 4.11 -1.78 -5.43
N ASN A 37 2.81 -1.48 -5.30
CA ASN A 37 2.10 -1.34 -4.03
C ASN A 37 2.82 -0.45 -3.00
N ILE A 38 3.27 0.73 -3.44
CA ILE A 38 3.99 1.73 -2.62
C ILE A 38 3.27 3.07 -2.65
N CYS A 39 3.38 3.83 -1.57
CA CYS A 39 2.83 5.17 -1.46
C CYS A 39 3.57 6.14 -2.40
N ARG A 40 2.93 7.22 -2.85
CA ARG A 40 3.54 8.22 -3.74
C ARG A 40 4.81 8.89 -3.17
N GLN A 41 4.91 9.05 -1.85
CA GLN A 41 6.09 9.62 -1.19
C GLN A 41 7.25 8.60 -1.24
N CYS A 42 6.97 7.40 -0.78
CA CYS A 42 7.84 6.23 -0.84
C CYS A 42 8.35 5.96 -2.27
N PHE A 43 7.48 6.10 -3.28
CA PHE A 43 7.90 5.94 -4.67
C PHE A 43 8.95 6.96 -5.08
N ARG A 44 8.85 8.21 -4.65
CA ARG A 44 9.85 9.23 -4.99
C ARG A 44 11.20 8.97 -4.33
N GLU A 45 11.20 8.41 -3.13
CA GLU A 45 12.42 8.01 -2.41
C GLU A 45 13.11 6.83 -3.12
N TYR A 46 12.35 5.77 -3.45
CA TYR A 46 12.91 4.55 -4.04
C TYR A 46 12.94 4.54 -5.58
N ALA A 47 12.46 5.57 -6.27
CA ALA A 47 12.32 5.57 -7.74
C ALA A 47 13.65 5.24 -8.43
N ASN A 48 14.73 5.87 -7.98
CA ASN A 48 16.07 5.69 -8.55
C ASN A 48 16.59 4.27 -8.30
N ASP A 49 16.39 3.71 -7.11
CA ASP A 49 16.84 2.35 -6.74
C ASP A 49 16.07 1.27 -7.49
N ILE A 50 14.79 1.51 -7.78
CA ILE A 50 13.96 0.63 -8.62
C ILE A 50 14.39 0.71 -10.09
N GLY A 51 15.12 1.75 -10.49
CA GLY A 51 15.59 1.98 -11.86
C GLY A 51 14.69 2.89 -12.69
N PHE A 52 13.70 3.57 -12.08
CA PHE A 52 12.98 4.64 -12.76
C PHE A 52 13.91 5.84 -12.93
N LYS A 53 13.98 6.36 -14.15
CA LYS A 53 14.72 7.58 -14.49
C LYS A 53 13.76 8.65 -14.95
N LYS A 54 13.96 9.88 -14.46
CA LYS A 54 13.28 11.05 -15.04
C LYS A 54 13.94 11.33 -16.39
N LEU A 55 13.20 11.07 -17.45
CA LEU A 55 13.52 11.58 -18.79
C LEU A 55 12.76 12.90 -18.95
N ASP A 56 13.30 13.80 -19.78
CA ASP A 56 12.72 15.12 -20.03
C ASP A 56 11.40 15.01 -20.81
#